data_AF-A0A0D3KB74-F1
#
_entry.id   AF-A0A0D3KB74-F1
#
_cell.length_a   1.000
_cell.length_b   1.000
_cell.length_c   1.000
_cell.angle_alpha   90.00
_cell.angle_beta   90.00
_cell.angle_gamma   90.00
#
_symmetry.space_group_name_H-M   'P 1'
#
loop_
_entity.id
_entity.type
_entity.pdbx_description
1 polymer ?
#
loop_
_entity_poly.entity_id
_entity_poly.type
_entity_poly.pdbx_seq_one_letter_code
_entity_poly.pdbx_strand_id
1 'polypeptide(L)'
;MKRARQDDSVARIGQALLDSRQQRRRGAKSAAGAVSGEARASSGDRSAVRNQDASQILRHGFVETPSTLLEPSLRAALLARAQAGGGHDISNAKELRIGGSLLQCVRDAVCSSPTVRQAAREVFSTPYVSIPYVSVLSTHPGQQPQLPHADDTCNRELIGLIHLRPGQAPTRCAPYDSSRTWPTGWTAKCTACDAAVPLTDKMYRERRHLRIGFRART
;
A
#
# COMPACT_ATOMS: atom_id res chain seq x y z
N MET A 1 -46.87 2.13 14.89
CA MET A 1 -45.76 2.79 15.64
C MET A 1 -44.35 2.40 15.13
N LYS A 2 -44.08 2.37 13.81
CA LYS A 2 -42.75 2.00 13.24
C LYS A 2 -42.07 3.11 12.41
N ARG A 3 -42.73 4.24 12.13
CA ARG A 3 -42.18 5.33 11.30
C ARG A 3 -41.31 6.34 12.07
N ALA A 4 -41.59 6.57 13.36
CA ALA A 4 -40.87 7.59 14.15
C ALA A 4 -39.41 7.24 14.50
N ARG A 5 -38.98 5.97 14.43
CA ARG A 5 -37.59 5.57 14.77
C ARG A 5 -36.60 5.66 13.61
N GLN A 6 -37.06 5.72 12.36
CA GLN A 6 -36.20 5.84 11.18
C GLN A 6 -35.77 7.29 10.94
N ASP A 7 -36.69 8.24 11.12
CA ASP A 7 -36.44 9.69 10.93
C ASP A 7 -35.36 10.21 11.90
N ASP A 8 -35.36 9.70 13.14
CA ASP A 8 -34.36 10.02 14.16
C ASP A 8 -32.93 9.59 13.78
N SER A 9 -32.79 8.52 13.00
CA SER A 9 -31.48 7.99 12.58
C SER A 9 -30.89 8.80 11.43
N VAL A 10 -31.74 9.22 10.49
CA VAL A 10 -31.35 10.05 9.35
C VAL A 10 -31.01 11.46 9.82
N ALA A 11 -31.77 12.02 10.76
CA ALA A 11 -31.48 13.31 11.39
C ALA A 11 -30.13 13.30 12.14
N ARG A 12 -29.81 12.22 12.88
CA ARG A 12 -28.52 12.07 13.58
C ARG A 12 -27.33 11.94 12.62
N ILE A 13 -27.49 11.25 11.50
CA ILE A 13 -26.45 11.13 10.47
C ILE A 13 -26.24 12.48 9.75
N GLY A 14 -27.32 13.22 9.47
CA GLY A 14 -27.26 14.57 8.93
C GLY A 14 -26.49 15.54 9.82
N GLN A 15 -26.75 15.50 11.13
CA GLN A 15 -26.05 16.34 12.11
C GLN A 15 -24.55 15.98 12.22
N ALA A 16 -24.20 14.69 12.27
CA ALA A 16 -22.80 14.25 12.32
C ALA A 16 -21.98 14.65 11.07
N LEU A 17 -22.62 14.70 9.90
CA LEU A 17 -22.00 15.17 8.65
C LEU A 17 -21.81 16.70 8.63
N LEU A 18 -22.74 17.46 9.21
CA LEU A 18 -22.61 18.91 9.37
C LEU A 18 -21.52 19.27 10.38
N ASP A 19 -21.44 18.56 11.50
CA ASP A 19 -20.41 18.74 12.53
C ASP A 19 -19.02 18.40 11.98
N SER A 20 -18.91 17.34 11.16
CA SER A 20 -17.67 16.99 10.44
C SER A 20 -17.24 18.06 9.42
N ARG A 21 -18.18 18.74 8.76
CA ARG A 21 -17.88 19.85 7.83
C ARG A 21 -17.45 21.12 8.58
N GLN A 22 -18.06 21.40 9.73
CA GLN A 22 -17.64 22.53 10.58
C GLN A 22 -16.27 22.28 11.22
N GLN A 23 -15.96 21.06 11.67
CA GLN A 23 -14.64 20.68 12.16
C GLN A 23 -13.56 20.81 11.07
N ARG A 24 -13.83 20.43 9.82
CA ARG A 24 -12.90 20.64 8.70
C ARG A 24 -12.67 22.13 8.39
N ARG A 25 -13.72 22.96 8.46
CA ARG A 25 -13.58 24.42 8.28
C ARG A 25 -12.81 25.10 9.41
N ARG A 26 -12.97 24.63 10.65
CA ARG A 26 -12.20 25.13 11.81
C ARG A 26 -10.73 24.65 11.77
N GLY A 27 -10.48 23.39 11.41
CA GLY A 27 -9.13 22.84 11.22
C GLY A 27 -8.37 23.49 10.07
N ALA A 28 -9.04 23.84 8.97
CA ALA A 28 -8.44 24.56 7.85
C ALA A 28 -8.02 25.99 8.20
N LYS A 29 -8.72 26.66 9.13
CA LYS A 29 -8.30 27.98 9.65
C LYS A 29 -7.16 27.90 10.65
N SER A 30 -7.06 26.83 11.44
CA SER A 30 -5.92 26.59 12.34
C SER A 30 -4.65 26.14 11.61
N ALA A 31 -4.78 25.45 10.46
CA ALA A 31 -3.65 25.02 9.65
C ALA A 31 -2.94 26.16 8.90
N ALA A 32 -3.65 27.27 8.62
CA ALA A 32 -3.08 28.43 7.93
C ALA A 32 -2.20 29.33 8.85
N GLY A 33 -2.23 29.12 10.17
CA GLY A 33 -1.48 29.91 11.15
C GLY A 33 -0.30 29.19 11.81
N ALA A 34 -0.02 27.93 11.47
CA ALA A 34 0.95 27.09 12.18
C ALA A 34 2.22 26.74 11.36
N VAL A 35 2.60 27.59 10.39
CA VAL A 35 3.81 27.38 9.56
C VAL A 35 5.06 28.07 10.15
N SER A 36 4.96 28.71 11.30
CA SER A 36 6.11 29.33 11.98
C SER A 36 6.16 28.89 13.44
N GLY A 37 6.78 27.74 13.67
CA GLY A 37 7.03 27.19 15.00
C GLY A 37 8.07 26.09 14.91
N GLU A 38 9.33 26.48 15.01
CA GLU A 38 10.50 25.60 15.09
C GLU A 38 10.30 24.49 16.13
N ALA A 39 10.11 23.26 15.67
CA ALA A 39 10.42 22.09 16.45
C ALA A 39 11.78 21.58 16.00
N ARG A 40 12.84 21.98 16.73
CA ARG A 40 14.15 21.31 16.70
C ARG A 40 13.95 19.84 17.10
N ALA A 41 13.61 19.00 16.14
CA ALA A 41 13.68 17.56 16.32
C ALA A 41 15.15 17.15 16.19
N SER A 42 15.69 16.58 17.27
CA SER A 42 17.05 16.08 17.36
C SER A 42 17.40 15.26 16.13
N SER A 43 18.50 15.63 15.46
CA SER A 43 19.18 14.86 14.42
C SER A 43 19.81 13.59 15.00
N GLY A 44 18.99 12.74 15.60
CA GLY A 44 19.36 11.36 15.85
C GLY A 44 19.33 10.65 14.50
N ASP A 45 20.51 10.21 14.07
CA ASP A 45 20.69 9.28 12.96
C ASP A 45 19.85 8.02 13.23
N ARG A 46 18.58 8.06 12.85
CA ARG A 46 17.75 6.86 12.74
C ARG A 46 18.23 6.17 11.50
N SER A 47 19.32 5.40 11.65
CA SER A 47 19.73 4.42 10.64
C SER A 47 18.47 3.76 10.10
N ALA A 48 18.30 3.82 8.78
CA ALA A 48 17.12 3.25 8.14
C ALA A 48 17.01 1.80 8.60
N VAL A 49 15.89 1.44 9.24
CA VAL A 49 15.68 0.08 9.74
C VAL A 49 15.86 -0.87 8.56
N ARG A 50 16.77 -1.84 8.68
CA ARG A 50 16.97 -2.93 7.72
C ARG A 50 16.53 -4.22 8.42
N ASN A 51 15.52 -4.90 7.92
CA ASN A 51 15.13 -6.21 8.45
C ASN A 51 15.53 -7.31 7.48
N GLN A 52 16.46 -8.18 7.85
CA GLN A 52 16.84 -9.37 7.06
C GLN A 52 16.33 -10.67 7.67
N ASP A 53 15.70 -10.59 8.85
CA ASP A 53 15.12 -11.73 9.55
C ASP A 53 13.63 -11.85 9.23
N ALA A 54 13.29 -12.88 8.45
CA ALA A 54 11.91 -13.14 8.06
C ALA A 54 11.00 -13.44 9.26
N SER A 55 11.53 -13.97 10.37
CA SER A 55 10.76 -14.21 11.60
C SER A 55 10.22 -12.92 12.23
N GLN A 56 10.86 -11.78 11.94
CA GLN A 56 10.50 -10.47 12.48
C GLN A 56 9.58 -9.66 11.54
N ILE A 57 9.06 -10.26 10.46
CA ILE A 57 8.24 -9.53 9.47
C ILE A 57 6.98 -8.90 10.10
N LEU A 58 6.34 -9.56 11.07
CA LEU A 58 5.17 -9.02 11.77
C LEU A 58 5.51 -7.81 12.65
N ARG A 59 6.77 -7.70 13.11
CA ARG A 59 7.26 -6.59 13.91
C ARG A 59 7.65 -5.40 13.05
N HIS A 60 8.36 -5.64 11.95
CA HIS A 60 8.91 -4.58 11.10
C HIS A 60 8.00 -4.18 9.94
N GLY A 61 7.06 -5.05 9.54
CA GLY A 61 6.19 -4.87 8.39
C GLY A 61 6.84 -5.21 7.05
N PHE A 62 8.13 -5.57 7.02
CA PHE A 62 8.86 -5.95 5.82
C PHE A 62 10.03 -6.88 6.15
N VAL A 63 10.58 -7.55 5.13
CA VAL A 63 11.86 -8.26 5.17
C VAL A 63 12.60 -8.03 3.86
N GLU A 64 13.90 -7.84 3.94
CA GLU A 64 14.81 -7.76 2.80
C GLU A 64 15.35 -9.13 2.47
N THR A 65 15.29 -9.48 1.19
CA THR A 65 15.88 -10.72 0.67
C THR A 65 17.32 -10.50 0.23
N PRO A 66 18.13 -11.57 0.14
CA PRO A 66 19.44 -11.50 -0.49
C PRO A 66 19.37 -10.87 -1.89
N SER A 67 20.43 -10.16 -2.28
CA SER A 67 20.57 -9.54 -3.61
C SER A 67 20.60 -10.56 -4.76
N THR A 68 20.67 -11.85 -4.44
CA THR A 68 20.68 -12.98 -5.35
C THR A 68 19.29 -13.57 -5.62
N LEU A 69 18.20 -12.99 -5.08
CA LEU A 69 16.85 -13.53 -5.27
C LEU A 69 16.50 -13.76 -6.75
N LEU A 70 16.89 -12.84 -7.63
CA LEU A 70 16.83 -13.03 -9.08
C LEU A 70 18.24 -13.09 -9.65
N GLU A 71 18.52 -14.15 -10.40
CA GLU A 71 19.78 -14.31 -11.12
C GLU A 71 20.03 -13.13 -12.10
N PRO A 72 21.29 -12.76 -12.35
CA PRO A 72 21.63 -11.63 -13.22
C PRO A 72 20.99 -11.69 -14.61
N SER A 73 20.91 -12.88 -15.22
CA SER A 73 20.31 -13.08 -16.54
C SER A 73 18.81 -12.79 -16.55
N LEU A 74 18.08 -13.21 -15.50
CA LEU A 74 16.65 -12.93 -15.36
C LEU A 74 16.41 -11.43 -15.14
N ARG A 75 17.23 -10.76 -14.32
CA ARG A 75 17.15 -9.30 -14.17
C ARG A 75 17.39 -8.57 -15.48
N ALA A 76 18.41 -8.97 -16.25
CA ALA A 76 18.70 -8.40 -17.55
C ALA A 76 17.54 -8.60 -18.53
N ALA A 77 16.90 -9.78 -18.55
CA ALA A 77 15.75 -10.06 -19.40
C ALA A 77 14.53 -9.20 -19.04
N LEU A 78 14.24 -9.01 -17.74
CA LEU A 78 13.17 -8.12 -17.27
C LEU A 78 13.44 -6.66 -17.68
N LEU A 79 14.69 -6.19 -17.56
CA LEU A 79 15.09 -4.86 -18.00
C LEU A 79 14.95 -4.68 -19.51
N ALA A 80 15.45 -5.62 -20.31
CA ALA A 80 15.34 -5.59 -21.75
C ALA A 80 13.87 -5.57 -22.18
N ARG A 81 13.01 -6.35 -21.51
CA ARG A 81 11.57 -6.36 -21.76
C ARG A 81 10.92 -5.00 -21.48
N ALA A 82 11.32 -4.32 -20.41
CA ALA A 82 10.83 -2.97 -20.10
C ALA A 82 11.33 -1.92 -21.11
N GLN A 83 12.58 -2.04 -21.57
CA GLN A 83 13.18 -1.13 -22.56
C GLN A 83 12.59 -1.29 -23.97
N ALA A 84 12.16 -2.50 -24.33
CA ALA A 84 11.47 -2.75 -25.60
C ALA A 84 10.12 -2.01 -25.72
N GLY A 85 9.65 -1.38 -24.64
CA GLY A 85 8.44 -0.58 -24.63
C GLY A 85 7.16 -1.37 -24.35
N GLY A 86 6.03 -0.69 -24.54
CA GLY A 86 4.72 -1.11 -24.03
C GLY A 86 4.52 -0.69 -22.57
N GLY A 87 3.47 -1.22 -21.95
CA GLY A 87 3.01 -0.82 -20.61
C GLY A 87 2.08 0.39 -20.66
N HIS A 88 1.52 0.74 -19.50
CA HIS A 88 0.63 1.89 -19.34
C HIS A 88 1.11 2.78 -18.20
N ASP A 89 0.74 4.05 -18.25
CA ASP A 89 1.11 5.00 -17.21
C ASP A 89 0.27 4.78 -15.95
N ILE A 90 0.94 4.78 -14.81
CA ILE A 90 0.36 4.75 -13.47
C ILE A 90 0.94 5.93 -12.67
N SER A 91 0.24 6.38 -11.63
CA SER A 91 0.66 7.46 -10.71
C SER A 91 1.89 8.28 -11.14
N ASN A 92 3.11 7.85 -10.80
CA ASN A 92 4.38 8.49 -11.18
C ASN A 92 5.35 7.53 -11.93
N ALA A 93 4.85 6.46 -12.52
CA ALA A 93 5.66 5.43 -13.16
C ALA A 93 4.96 4.81 -14.38
N LYS A 94 5.71 4.07 -15.18
CA LYS A 94 5.16 3.21 -16.22
C LYS A 94 5.11 1.77 -15.71
N GLU A 95 3.95 1.14 -15.80
CA GLU A 95 3.77 -0.27 -15.44
C GLU A 95 3.76 -1.16 -16.69
N LEU A 96 4.64 -2.16 -16.69
CA LEU A 96 4.63 -3.25 -17.68
C LEU A 96 4.37 -4.59 -17.00
N ARG A 97 3.23 -5.22 -17.30
CA ARG A 97 2.91 -6.55 -16.80
C ARG A 97 3.71 -7.63 -17.54
N ILE A 98 4.35 -8.49 -16.78
CA ILE A 98 5.19 -9.58 -17.29
C ILE A 98 4.34 -10.86 -17.40
N GLY A 99 4.45 -11.53 -18.54
CA GLY A 99 3.77 -12.79 -18.83
C GLY A 99 4.71 -13.85 -19.41
N GLY A 100 4.14 -15.00 -19.78
CA GLY A 100 4.87 -16.08 -20.44
C GLY A 100 5.99 -16.69 -19.60
N SER A 101 7.07 -17.11 -20.26
CA SER A 101 8.21 -17.76 -19.62
C SER A 101 8.92 -16.87 -18.58
N LEU A 102 9.01 -15.55 -18.82
CA LEU A 102 9.63 -14.63 -17.86
C LEU A 102 8.87 -14.58 -16.53
N LEU A 103 7.54 -14.59 -16.56
CA LEU A 103 6.72 -14.66 -15.36
C LEU A 103 6.98 -15.97 -14.60
N GLN A 104 7.10 -17.08 -15.32
CA GLN A 104 7.37 -18.38 -14.71
C GLN A 104 8.76 -18.40 -14.04
N CYS A 105 9.80 -17.89 -14.70
CA CYS A 105 11.14 -17.82 -14.09
C CYS A 105 11.15 -16.97 -12.81
N VAL A 106 10.42 -15.85 -12.78
CA VAL A 106 10.30 -15.04 -11.55
C VAL A 106 9.55 -15.81 -10.47
N ARG A 107 8.48 -16.51 -10.81
CA ARG A 107 7.74 -17.37 -9.87
C ARG A 107 8.63 -18.42 -9.25
N ASP A 108 9.38 -19.14 -10.07
CA ASP A 108 10.24 -20.23 -9.59
C ASP A 108 11.33 -19.70 -8.66
N ALA A 109 11.95 -18.56 -9.00
CA ALA A 109 12.97 -17.91 -8.16
C ALA A 109 12.40 -17.42 -6.81
N VAL A 110 11.24 -16.76 -6.83
CA VAL A 110 10.63 -16.23 -5.60
C VAL A 110 10.06 -17.35 -4.72
N CYS A 111 9.37 -18.33 -5.32
CA CYS A 111 8.75 -19.42 -4.57
C CYS A 111 9.78 -20.40 -4.01
N SER A 112 10.97 -20.49 -4.59
CA SER A 112 12.07 -21.30 -4.04
C SER A 112 12.86 -20.61 -2.92
N SER A 113 12.70 -19.29 -2.75
CA SER A 113 13.45 -18.52 -1.75
C SER A 113 13.09 -18.92 -0.31
N PRO A 114 14.07 -19.37 0.51
CA PRO A 114 13.83 -19.70 1.91
C PRO A 114 13.31 -18.51 2.73
N THR A 115 13.84 -17.30 2.49
CA THR A 115 13.41 -16.07 3.16
C THR A 115 11.94 -15.75 2.86
N VAL A 116 11.53 -15.85 1.60
CA VAL A 116 10.14 -15.58 1.19
C VAL A 116 9.20 -16.63 1.77
N ARG A 117 9.58 -17.91 1.72
CA ARG A 117 8.78 -19.00 2.31
C ARG A 117 8.65 -18.86 3.83
N GLN A 118 9.70 -18.43 4.52
CA GLN A 118 9.63 -18.16 5.96
C GLN A 118 8.71 -16.98 6.25
N ALA A 119 8.83 -15.88 5.51
CA ALA A 119 7.94 -14.73 5.66
C ALA A 119 6.46 -15.11 5.44
N ALA A 120 6.17 -15.94 4.45
CA ALA A 120 4.83 -16.47 4.21
C ALA A 120 4.34 -17.34 5.39
N ARG A 121 5.21 -18.15 6.01
CA ARG A 121 4.86 -18.91 7.22
C ARG A 121 4.51 -18.00 8.38
N GLU A 122 5.29 -16.96 8.63
CA GLU A 122 5.02 -16.02 9.73
C GLU A 122 3.71 -15.27 9.53
N VAL A 123 3.44 -14.78 8.33
CA VAL A 123 2.28 -13.91 8.07
C VAL A 123 1.00 -14.72 7.85
N PHE A 124 1.10 -15.86 7.16
CA PHE A 124 -0.08 -16.62 6.70
C PHE A 124 -0.12 -18.06 7.19
N SER A 125 0.81 -18.50 8.04
CA SER A 125 0.92 -19.89 8.51
C SER A 125 1.06 -20.93 7.38
N THR A 126 1.59 -20.51 6.23
CA THR A 126 1.84 -21.39 5.08
C THR A 126 3.15 -21.02 4.38
N PRO A 127 3.96 -22.00 3.93
CA PRO A 127 5.13 -21.70 3.10
C PRO A 127 4.79 -21.46 1.63
N TYR A 128 3.53 -21.69 1.24
CA TYR A 128 3.11 -21.62 -0.16
C TYR A 128 2.81 -20.18 -0.54
N VAL A 129 3.45 -19.73 -1.62
CA VAL A 129 3.29 -18.39 -2.18
C VAL A 129 2.70 -18.53 -3.57
N SER A 130 1.62 -17.81 -3.83
CA SER A 130 1.07 -17.64 -5.16
C SER A 130 1.38 -16.24 -5.64
N ILE A 131 1.95 -16.12 -6.85
CA ILE A 131 2.27 -14.83 -7.46
C ILE A 131 1.35 -14.67 -8.66
N PRO A 132 0.20 -14.01 -8.50
CA PRO A 132 -0.78 -13.89 -9.57
C PRO A 132 -0.25 -13.08 -10.75
N TYR A 133 0.63 -12.12 -10.49
CA TYR A 133 1.26 -11.31 -11.51
C TYR A 133 2.58 -10.71 -11.05
N VAL A 134 3.36 -10.26 -12.04
CA VAL A 134 4.60 -9.51 -11.86
C VAL A 134 4.52 -8.31 -12.79
N SER A 135 4.91 -7.15 -12.26
CA SER A 135 5.01 -5.91 -13.02
C SER A 135 6.41 -5.34 -12.90
N VAL A 136 6.94 -4.81 -14.01
CA VAL A 136 8.15 -3.99 -13.99
C VAL A 136 7.70 -2.54 -14.00
N LEU A 137 8.12 -1.80 -12.96
CA LEU A 137 7.83 -0.38 -12.80
C LEU A 137 9.04 0.45 -13.26
N SER A 138 8.79 1.41 -14.15
CA SER A 138 9.80 2.33 -14.64
C SER A 138 9.42 3.76 -14.28
N THR A 139 10.14 4.35 -13.32
CA THR A 139 9.97 5.75 -12.94
C THR A 139 10.85 6.63 -13.81
N HIS A 140 10.28 7.68 -14.40
CA HIS A 140 11.04 8.65 -15.18
C HIS A 140 11.95 9.51 -14.27
N PRO A 141 13.12 9.94 -14.76
CA PRO A 141 13.94 10.92 -14.04
C PRO A 141 13.13 12.18 -13.69
N GLY A 142 13.32 12.70 -12.48
CA GLY A 142 12.64 13.92 -12.01
C GLY A 142 11.22 13.72 -11.46
N GLN A 143 10.69 12.49 -11.46
CA GLN A 143 9.41 12.20 -10.82
C GLN A 143 9.48 12.45 -9.31
N GLN A 144 8.44 13.08 -8.78
CA GLN A 144 8.31 13.31 -7.34
C GLN A 144 8.07 11.98 -6.60
N PRO A 145 8.54 11.83 -5.36
CA PRO A 145 8.19 10.70 -4.51
C PRO A 145 6.66 10.55 -4.40
N GLN A 146 6.18 9.32 -4.42
CA GLN A 146 4.75 9.07 -4.16
C GLN A 146 4.39 9.52 -2.74
N LEU A 147 3.14 9.95 -2.57
CA LEU A 147 2.60 10.22 -1.24
C LEU A 147 2.61 8.94 -0.40
N PRO A 148 2.92 9.01 0.89
CA PRO A 148 2.83 7.85 1.78
C PRO A 148 1.43 7.23 1.76
N HIS A 149 1.35 5.94 1.44
CA HIS A 149 0.12 5.17 1.34
C HIS A 149 0.35 3.73 1.82
N ALA A 150 -0.74 2.97 1.95
CA ALA A 150 -0.70 1.53 2.18
C ALA A 150 -1.38 0.82 1.01
N ASP A 151 -0.68 -0.14 0.41
CA ASP A 151 -1.20 -0.99 -0.66
C ASP A 151 -2.16 -2.09 -0.15
N ASP A 152 -2.76 -1.88 1.02
CA ASP A 152 -3.54 -2.85 1.77
C ASP A 152 -4.93 -3.04 1.12
N THR A 153 -4.95 -3.72 -0.02
CA THR A 153 -6.20 -4.02 -0.74
C THR A 153 -7.04 -5.06 0.01
N CYS A 154 -6.43 -5.89 0.87
CA CYS A 154 -7.13 -6.99 1.54
C CYS A 154 -6.47 -7.67 2.75
N ASN A 155 -5.37 -7.20 3.35
CA ASN A 155 -4.62 -7.90 4.43
C ASN A 155 -4.19 -9.36 4.09
N ARG A 156 -4.21 -9.75 2.81
CA ARG A 156 -4.05 -11.15 2.39
C ARG A 156 -2.90 -11.36 1.42
N GLU A 157 -2.07 -10.34 1.25
CA GLU A 157 -0.95 -10.37 0.31
C GLU A 157 0.30 -9.75 0.92
N LEU A 158 1.44 -10.24 0.44
CA LEU A 158 2.73 -9.59 0.62
C LEU A 158 3.14 -9.02 -0.73
N ILE A 159 3.69 -7.81 -0.71
CA ILE A 159 4.18 -7.14 -1.92
C ILE A 159 5.69 -7.31 -1.98
N GLY A 160 6.17 -7.92 -3.07
CA GLY A 160 7.59 -8.05 -3.36
C GLY A 160 8.08 -6.89 -4.20
N LEU A 161 9.06 -6.15 -3.69
CA LEU A 161 9.77 -5.11 -4.43
C LEU A 161 11.19 -5.57 -4.73
N ILE A 162 11.54 -5.66 -6.00
CA ILE A 162 12.86 -6.12 -6.44
C ILE A 162 13.51 -5.03 -7.28
N HIS A 163 14.66 -4.54 -6.84
CA HIS A 163 15.48 -3.64 -7.64
C HIS A 163 16.14 -4.41 -8.78
N LEU A 164 15.93 -3.95 -10.01
CA LEU A 164 16.52 -4.54 -11.21
C LEU A 164 17.88 -3.91 -11.57
N ARG A 165 18.19 -2.73 -11.03
CA ARG A 165 19.45 -2.00 -11.25
C ARG A 165 20.14 -1.67 -9.93
N PRO A 166 21.49 -1.65 -9.92
CA PRO A 166 22.22 -1.13 -8.77
C PRO A 166 21.94 0.37 -8.58
N GLY A 167 22.03 0.85 -7.34
CA GLY A 167 21.90 2.27 -7.01
C GLY A 167 20.49 2.85 -7.13
N GLN A 168 19.46 2.02 -7.37
CA GLN A 168 18.08 2.48 -7.29
C GLN A 168 17.76 2.99 -5.88
N ALA A 169 17.16 4.18 -5.80
CA ALA A 169 16.69 4.73 -4.53
C ALA A 169 15.67 3.75 -3.92
N PRO A 170 15.86 3.31 -2.67
CA PRO A 170 14.97 2.34 -2.06
C PRO A 170 13.61 2.97 -1.76
N THR A 171 12.55 2.17 -1.87
CA THR A 171 11.25 2.51 -1.31
C THR A 171 11.41 2.72 0.20
N ARG A 172 10.91 3.85 0.69
CA ARG A 172 10.94 4.17 2.12
C ARG A 172 9.75 3.52 2.80
N CYS A 173 9.99 2.54 3.65
CA CYS A 173 8.97 1.93 4.49
C CYS A 173 8.91 2.64 5.84
N ALA A 174 7.70 2.94 6.32
CA ALA A 174 7.49 3.31 7.71
C ALA A 174 7.19 2.04 8.52
N PRO A 175 7.70 1.90 9.76
CA PRO A 175 7.22 0.85 10.66
C PRO A 175 5.70 0.88 10.75
N TYR A 176 5.08 -0.29 10.73
CA TYR A 176 3.63 -0.39 10.78
C TYR A 176 3.11 0.11 12.12
N ASP A 177 2.19 1.08 12.09
CA ASP A 177 1.51 1.65 13.24
C ASP A 177 0.00 1.54 13.01
N SER A 178 -0.62 0.59 13.73
CA SER A 178 -2.07 0.32 13.63
C SER A 178 -2.96 1.49 14.10
N SER A 179 -2.41 2.45 14.84
CA SER A 179 -3.12 3.64 15.29
C SER A 179 -3.18 4.72 14.20
N ARG A 180 -2.21 4.72 13.27
CA ARG A 180 -2.15 5.63 12.14
C ARG A 180 -3.13 5.20 11.06
N THR A 181 -3.69 6.20 10.38
CA THR A 181 -4.63 5.99 9.27
C THR A 181 -3.93 6.38 7.97
N TRP A 182 -3.64 5.39 7.14
CA TRP A 182 -2.96 5.56 5.85
C TRP A 182 -4.00 5.57 4.71
N PRO A 183 -3.86 6.47 3.72
CA PRO A 183 -4.65 6.41 2.51
C PRO A 183 -4.28 5.14 1.73
N THR A 184 -5.27 4.52 1.08
CA THR A 184 -5.04 3.33 0.23
C THR A 184 -5.19 3.61 -1.26
N GLY A 185 -5.69 4.80 -1.63
CA GLY A 185 -6.06 5.12 -3.01
C GLY A 185 -7.40 4.53 -3.46
N TRP A 186 -8.03 3.66 -2.66
CA TRP A 186 -9.31 3.04 -2.99
C TRP A 186 -10.50 3.86 -2.51
N THR A 187 -11.63 3.69 -3.19
CA THR A 187 -12.92 4.24 -2.78
C THR A 187 -13.99 3.15 -2.73
N ALA A 188 -14.90 3.28 -1.78
CA ALA A 188 -16.07 2.42 -1.64
C ALA A 188 -17.33 3.19 -2.06
N LYS A 189 -18.26 2.55 -2.78
CA LYS A 189 -19.54 3.17 -3.15
C LYS A 189 -20.70 2.77 -2.23
N CYS A 190 -21.31 3.74 -1.53
CA CYS A 190 -22.36 3.49 -0.54
C CYS A 190 -23.60 2.92 -1.23
N THR A 191 -24.15 1.80 -0.77
CA THR A 191 -25.33 1.16 -1.37
C THR A 191 -26.64 1.88 -1.04
N ALA A 192 -26.63 2.81 -0.08
CA ALA A 192 -27.83 3.58 0.30
C ALA A 192 -27.94 4.91 -0.45
N CYS A 193 -26.82 5.62 -0.66
CA CYS A 193 -26.81 6.96 -1.25
C CYS A 193 -25.80 7.14 -2.39
N ASP A 194 -25.15 6.06 -2.82
CA ASP A 194 -24.19 6.05 -3.94
C ASP A 194 -22.93 6.90 -3.78
N ALA A 195 -22.73 7.54 -2.62
CA ALA A 195 -21.53 8.32 -2.33
C ALA A 195 -20.26 7.46 -2.37
N ALA A 196 -19.21 7.98 -3.01
CA ALA A 196 -17.87 7.41 -2.97
C ALA A 196 -17.14 7.87 -1.70
N VAL A 197 -16.65 6.93 -0.91
CA VAL A 197 -15.93 7.20 0.33
C VAL A 197 -14.51 6.64 0.19
N PRO A 198 -13.45 7.47 0.37
CA PRO A 198 -12.08 6.98 0.41
C PRO A 198 -11.92 5.93 1.52
N LEU A 199 -11.31 4.81 1.17
CA LEU A 199 -11.01 3.77 2.12
C LEU A 199 -9.60 3.98 2.68
N THR A 200 -9.53 4.01 4.01
CA THR A 200 -8.25 3.97 4.71
C THR A 200 -7.87 2.52 4.98
N ASP A 201 -6.58 2.29 5.22
CA ASP A 201 -6.03 0.99 5.58
C ASP A 201 -6.80 0.39 6.79
N LYS A 202 -7.02 1.18 7.84
CA LYS A 202 -7.77 0.79 9.02
C LYS A 202 -9.20 0.34 8.70
N MET A 203 -9.89 1.04 7.79
CA MET A 203 -11.23 0.67 7.34
C MET A 203 -11.24 -0.64 6.54
N TYR A 204 -10.19 -0.90 5.75
CA TYR A 204 -9.98 -2.17 5.07
C TYR A 204 -9.77 -3.30 6.08
N ARG A 205 -8.83 -3.14 7.01
CA ARG A 205 -8.49 -4.16 8.00
C ARG A 205 -9.66 -4.58 8.86
N GLU A 206 -10.40 -3.61 9.37
CA GLU A 206 -11.57 -3.85 10.23
C GLU A 206 -12.81 -4.27 9.43
N ARG A 207 -12.70 -4.38 8.09
CA ARG A 207 -13.80 -4.70 7.17
C ARG A 207 -15.02 -3.81 7.36
N ARG A 208 -14.83 -2.56 7.79
CA ARG A 208 -15.92 -1.59 8.00
C ARG A 208 -16.67 -1.32 6.70
N HIS A 209 -15.96 -1.34 5.58
CA HIS A 209 -16.51 -1.20 4.25
C HIS A 209 -17.45 -2.36 3.83
N LEU A 210 -17.39 -3.53 4.48
CA LEU A 210 -18.36 -4.61 4.23
C LEU A 210 -19.65 -4.45 5.06
N ARG A 211 -19.59 -3.71 6.17
CA ARG A 211 -20.72 -3.54 7.11
C ARG A 211 -21.62 -2.37 6.74
N ILE A 212 -20.99 -1.28 6.31
CA ILE A 212 -21.69 -0.19 5.65
C ILE A 212 -21.86 -0.70 4.24
N GLY A 213 -23.07 -0.98 3.75
CA GLY A 213 -23.25 -1.65 2.47
C GLY A 213 -22.47 -0.93 1.37
N PHE A 214 -21.27 -1.39 1.04
CA PHE A 214 -20.45 -0.81 0.00
C PHE A 214 -20.06 -1.96 -0.93
N ARG A 215 -20.23 -1.77 -2.24
CA ARG A 215 -19.62 -2.67 -3.23
C ARG A 215 -18.25 -2.09 -3.56
N ALA A 216 -17.18 -2.83 -3.28
CA ALA A 216 -15.87 -2.52 -3.82
C ALA A 216 -15.97 -2.68 -5.35
N ARG A 217 -15.61 -1.63 -6.11
CA ARG A 217 -15.38 -1.79 -7.54
C ARG A 217 -13.96 -2.36 -7.67
N THR A 218 -13.88 -3.58 -8.18
CA THR A 218 -12.65 -4.14 -8.74
C THR A 218 -12.32 -3.43 -10.04
#